data_AF-A0A3R8NGJ1-F1
#
_entry.id   AF-A0A3R8NGJ1-F1
#
_cell.length_a   1.000
_cell.length_b   1.000
_cell.length_c   1.000
_cell.angle_alpha   90.00
_cell.angle_beta   90.00
_cell.angle_gamma   90.00
#
_symmetry.space_group_name_H-M   'P 1'
#
loop_
_entity.id
_entity.type
_entity.pdbx_description
1 polymer ?
#
loop_
_entity_poly.entity_id
_entity_poly.type
_entity_poly.pdbx_seq_one_letter_code
_entity_poly.pdbx_strand_id
1 'polypeptide(L)'
;ATNREGDTFVGIKSELIDEKHSLTVYFPLGYKISQDDELVRNEIIQLLSVLQDYNDEQSQVASISPEQLLKTVRFPAQAYIRVISDYINNGYYKMSENEFRLGTSGPISWNRTRNQIEPIVTKNGFVFPHYVVRQHNETDKQLITEISKYCVFESYVKIGWLYGMPHVHKPQMTKELSVYKS
;
A
#
# COMPACT_ATOMS: atom_id res chain seq x y z
N ALA A 1 -12.99 21.55 -17.13
CA ALA A 1 -14.38 21.97 -16.81
C ALA A 1 -14.70 23.27 -17.54
N THR A 2 -15.88 23.38 -18.14
CA THR A 2 -16.39 24.59 -18.82
C THR A 2 -17.34 25.41 -17.93
N ASN A 3 -17.70 24.89 -16.75
CA ASN A 3 -18.61 25.52 -15.78
C ASN A 3 -19.99 25.87 -16.38
N ARG A 4 -20.46 25.06 -17.33
CA ARG A 4 -21.77 25.14 -17.98
C ARG A 4 -22.43 23.76 -17.97
N GLU A 5 -23.76 23.72 -17.83
CA GLU A 5 -24.61 22.53 -18.05
C GLU A 5 -24.07 21.20 -17.46
N GLY A 6 -23.57 21.23 -16.22
CA GLY A 6 -23.10 20.01 -15.53
C GLY A 6 -21.63 19.64 -15.75
N ASP A 7 -20.88 20.39 -16.56
CA ASP A 7 -19.42 20.25 -16.70
C ASP A 7 -18.65 21.14 -15.69
N THR A 8 -18.88 20.85 -14.41
CA THR A 8 -18.24 21.50 -13.25
C THR A 8 -17.22 20.60 -12.54
N PHE A 9 -17.11 19.33 -12.96
CA PHE A 9 -16.25 18.35 -12.31
C PHE A 9 -14.76 18.69 -12.51
N VAL A 10 -14.01 18.62 -11.41
CA VAL A 10 -12.56 18.77 -11.36
C VAL A 10 -12.01 17.55 -10.64
N GLY A 11 -11.02 16.89 -11.24
CA GLY A 11 -10.44 15.65 -10.69
C GLY A 11 -10.23 14.59 -11.76
N ILE A 12 -10.17 13.32 -11.31
CA ILE A 12 -9.93 12.18 -12.20
C ILE A 12 -11.19 11.37 -12.39
N LYS A 13 -11.52 11.11 -13.65
CA LYS A 13 -12.58 10.19 -14.06
C LYS A 13 -11.96 8.95 -14.67
N SER A 14 -12.47 7.78 -14.27
CA SER A 14 -12.13 6.52 -14.91
C SER A 14 -13.34 5.98 -15.66
N GLU A 15 -13.13 5.60 -16.92
CA GLU A 15 -14.14 4.96 -17.77
C GLU A 15 -13.60 3.62 -18.27
N LEU A 16 -14.47 2.61 -18.31
CA LEU A 16 -14.10 1.29 -18.82
C LEU A 16 -14.36 1.26 -20.33
N ILE A 17 -13.28 1.21 -21.12
CA ILE A 17 -13.31 1.10 -22.58
C ILE A 17 -12.57 -0.19 -22.94
N ASP A 18 -13.25 -1.12 -23.62
CA ASP A 18 -12.69 -2.44 -23.97
C ASP A 18 -12.05 -3.17 -22.77
N GLU A 19 -12.75 -3.19 -21.63
CA GLU A 19 -12.30 -3.79 -20.35
C GLU A 19 -11.04 -3.14 -19.75
N LYS A 20 -10.56 -2.03 -20.31
CA LYS A 20 -9.44 -1.25 -19.79
C LYS A 20 -9.93 0.06 -19.19
N HIS A 21 -9.28 0.49 -18.12
CA HIS A 21 -9.56 1.78 -17.51
C HIS A 21 -8.87 2.88 -18.32
N SER A 22 -9.66 3.72 -18.97
CA SER A 22 -9.20 5.00 -19.50
C SER A 22 -9.34 6.06 -18.41
N LEU A 23 -8.34 6.93 -18.29
CA LEU A 23 -8.33 8.00 -17.29
C LEU A 23 -8.38 9.35 -17.96
N THR A 24 -9.33 10.17 -17.53
CA THR A 24 -9.49 11.55 -17.98
C THR A 24 -9.32 12.49 -16.79
N VAL A 25 -8.41 13.44 -16.91
CA VAL A 25 -8.13 14.44 -15.87
C VAL A 25 -8.82 15.75 -16.26
N TYR A 26 -9.63 16.29 -15.34
CA TYR A 26 -10.32 17.57 -15.51
C TYR A 26 -9.67 18.62 -14.61
N PHE A 27 -8.97 19.57 -15.21
CA PHE A 27 -8.38 20.70 -14.50
C PHE A 27 -9.43 21.78 -14.19
N PRO A 28 -9.19 22.60 -13.14
CA PRO A 28 -10.00 23.78 -12.84
C PRO A 28 -10.07 24.74 -14.03
N LEU A 29 -11.18 25.48 -14.12
CA LEU A 29 -11.35 26.50 -15.15
C LEU A 29 -10.25 27.55 -15.04
N GLY A 30 -9.62 27.89 -16.16
CA GLY A 30 -8.54 28.89 -16.22
C GLY A 30 -7.14 28.34 -15.92
N TYR A 31 -7.02 27.06 -15.53
CA TYR A 31 -5.71 26.41 -15.43
C TYR A 31 -5.10 26.25 -16.83
N LYS A 32 -3.85 26.68 -17.00
CA LYS A 32 -3.10 26.53 -18.25
C LYS A 32 -2.24 25.27 -18.15
N ILE A 33 -2.66 24.23 -18.85
CA ILE A 33 -1.94 22.95 -18.90
C ILE A 33 -0.67 23.14 -19.73
N SER A 34 0.45 22.62 -19.23
CA SER A 34 1.72 22.62 -19.96
C SER A 34 1.63 21.81 -21.27
N GLN A 35 2.58 22.05 -22.18
CA GLN A 35 2.74 21.24 -23.40
C GLN A 35 3.82 20.16 -23.25
N ASP A 36 4.56 20.18 -22.14
CA ASP A 36 5.59 19.19 -21.83
C ASP A 36 5.00 18.07 -20.96
N ASP A 37 5.18 16.82 -21.38
CA ASP A 37 4.58 15.66 -20.73
C ASP A 37 5.02 15.48 -19.27
N GLU A 38 6.28 15.80 -18.94
CA GLU A 38 6.80 15.68 -17.58
C GLU A 38 6.19 16.75 -16.68
N LEU A 39 6.09 17.98 -17.18
CA LEU A 39 5.38 19.06 -16.49
C LEU A 39 3.90 18.72 -16.30
N VAL A 40 3.21 18.22 -17.32
CA VAL A 40 1.80 17.84 -17.22
C VAL A 40 1.58 16.78 -16.14
N ARG A 41 2.46 15.77 -16.02
CA ARG A 41 2.37 14.78 -14.93
C ARG A 41 2.46 15.44 -13.56
N ASN A 42 3.41 16.37 -13.39
CA ASN A 42 3.55 17.11 -12.14
C ASN A 42 2.33 17.98 -11.84
N GLU A 43 1.72 18.61 -12.86
CA GLU A 43 0.48 19.38 -12.72
C GLU A 43 -0.70 18.51 -12.29
N ILE A 44 -0.83 17.30 -12.84
CA ILE A 44 -1.85 16.33 -12.43
C ILE A 44 -1.64 15.90 -10.97
N ILE A 45 -0.40 15.61 -10.56
CA ILE A 45 -0.08 15.25 -9.17
C ILE A 45 -0.41 16.41 -8.22
N GLN A 46 -0.08 17.64 -8.58
CA GLN A 46 -0.42 18.83 -7.80
C GLN A 46 -1.94 18.99 -7.64
N LEU A 47 -2.69 18.83 -8.73
CA LEU A 47 -4.16 18.85 -8.70
C LEU A 47 -4.68 17.81 -7.70
N LEU A 48 -4.18 16.57 -7.78
CA LEU A 48 -4.59 15.50 -6.87
C LEU A 48 -4.24 15.78 -5.42
N SER A 49 -3.06 16.34 -5.14
CA SER A 49 -2.66 16.73 -3.79
C SER A 49 -3.62 17.76 -3.22
N VAL A 50 -3.91 18.82 -3.98
CA VAL A 50 -4.87 19.85 -3.57
C VAL A 50 -6.24 19.23 -3.31
N LEU A 51 -6.74 18.39 -4.22
CA LEU A 51 -8.03 17.72 -4.03
C LEU A 51 -8.05 16.81 -2.78
N GLN A 52 -6.91 16.20 -2.42
CA GLN A 52 -6.79 15.40 -1.20
C GLN A 52 -6.74 16.27 0.07
N ASP A 53 -6.02 17.38 0.03
CA ASP A 53 -5.86 18.31 1.16
C ASP A 53 -7.20 18.97 1.54
N TYR A 54 -8.09 19.16 0.57
CA TYR A 54 -9.43 19.74 0.75
C TYR A 54 -10.56 18.68 0.75
N ASN A 55 -10.21 17.39 0.90
CA ASN A 55 -11.18 16.30 1.01
C ASN A 55 -11.71 16.18 2.47
N ASP A 56 -12.38 17.23 2.95
CA ASP A 56 -12.99 17.28 4.27
C ASP A 56 -14.15 16.26 4.41
N GLU A 57 -14.54 15.89 5.63
CA GLU A 57 -15.67 14.98 5.90
C GLU A 57 -17.00 15.49 5.29
N GLN A 58 -17.12 16.80 5.03
CA GLN A 58 -18.24 17.41 4.31
C GLN A 58 -18.12 17.29 2.78
N SER A 59 -16.90 17.15 2.24
CA SER A 59 -16.58 16.93 0.83
C SER A 59 -16.66 15.45 0.44
N GLN A 60 -16.56 14.53 1.41
CA GLN A 60 -17.02 13.16 1.22
C GLN A 60 -18.52 13.23 0.94
N VAL A 61 -18.89 12.97 -0.32
CA VAL A 61 -20.28 12.94 -0.78
C VAL A 61 -21.12 12.22 0.27
N ALA A 62 -21.89 12.98 1.07
CA ALA A 62 -22.65 12.51 2.23
C ALA A 62 -23.80 11.55 1.85
N SER A 63 -23.79 11.03 0.62
CA SER A 63 -24.65 10.00 0.08
C SER A 63 -23.98 9.44 -1.18
N ILE A 64 -22.89 8.68 -1.04
CA ILE A 64 -22.43 7.83 -2.15
C ILE A 64 -23.56 6.83 -2.42
N SER A 65 -24.30 7.01 -3.52
CA SER A 65 -25.32 6.03 -3.89
C SER A 65 -24.65 4.66 -4.10
N PRO A 66 -25.36 3.53 -3.92
CA PRO A 66 -24.78 2.21 -4.15
C PRO A 66 -24.11 2.07 -5.53
N GLU A 67 -24.66 2.74 -6.55
CA GLU A 67 -24.05 2.81 -7.88
C GLU A 67 -22.74 3.60 -7.92
N GLN A 68 -22.67 4.75 -7.23
CA GLN A 68 -21.44 5.53 -7.09
C GLN A 68 -20.39 4.78 -6.26
N LEU A 69 -20.83 4.00 -5.27
CA LEU A 69 -19.95 3.14 -4.48
C LEU A 69 -19.37 2.04 -5.37
N LEU A 70 -20.21 1.36 -6.15
CA LEU A 70 -19.77 0.35 -7.13
C LEU A 70 -18.82 0.93 -8.18
N LYS A 71 -19.05 2.16 -8.65
CA LYS A 71 -18.15 2.87 -9.58
C LYS A 71 -16.81 3.25 -8.92
N THR A 72 -16.84 3.72 -7.67
CA THR A 72 -15.64 4.06 -6.89
C THR A 72 -14.83 2.80 -6.55
N VAL A 73 -15.48 1.69 -6.23
CA VAL A 73 -14.84 0.38 -6.00
C VAL A 73 -14.19 -0.16 -7.27
N ARG A 74 -14.73 0.15 -8.46
CA ARG A 74 -14.10 -0.25 -9.74
C ARG A 74 -12.78 0.47 -10.00
N PHE A 75 -12.59 1.68 -9.47
CA PHE A 75 -11.34 2.43 -9.63
C PHE A 75 -11.01 3.21 -8.34
N PRO A 76 -10.35 2.58 -7.36
CA PRO A 76 -10.02 3.20 -6.08
C PRO A 76 -8.82 4.15 -6.21
N ALA A 77 -9.01 5.28 -6.89
CA ALA A 77 -7.95 6.23 -7.25
C ALA A 77 -7.08 6.65 -6.05
N GLN A 78 -7.71 6.99 -4.92
CA GLN A 78 -7.00 7.39 -3.70
C GLN A 78 -6.15 6.26 -3.12
N ALA A 79 -6.62 5.01 -3.18
CA ALA A 79 -5.86 3.86 -2.72
C ALA A 79 -4.61 3.65 -3.60
N TYR A 80 -4.76 3.73 -4.92
CA TYR A 80 -3.62 3.61 -5.84
C TYR A 80 -2.57 4.72 -5.61
N ILE A 81 -3.01 5.97 -5.41
CA ILE A 81 -2.11 7.09 -5.10
C ILE A 81 -1.34 6.82 -3.80
N ARG A 82 -2.06 6.38 -2.75
CA ARG A 82 -1.45 6.07 -1.46
C ARG A 82 -0.43 4.94 -1.55
N VAL A 83 -0.77 3.85 -2.24
CA VAL A 83 0.09 2.68 -2.42
C VAL A 83 1.36 3.05 -3.19
N ILE A 84 1.24 3.82 -4.28
CA ILE A 84 2.42 4.26 -5.05
C ILE A 84 3.28 5.23 -4.25
N SER A 85 2.68 6.21 -3.58
CA SER A 85 3.42 7.17 -2.76
C SER A 85 4.21 6.45 -1.65
N ASP A 86 3.58 5.51 -0.95
CA ASP A 86 4.28 4.69 0.04
C ASP A 86 5.43 3.89 -0.58
N TYR A 87 5.20 3.25 -1.74
CA TYR A 87 6.22 2.48 -2.43
C TYR A 87 7.41 3.32 -2.91
N ILE A 88 7.18 4.53 -3.44
CA ILE A 88 8.25 5.43 -3.89
C ILE A 88 9.11 5.88 -2.69
N ASN A 89 8.47 6.16 -1.56
CA ASN A 89 9.17 6.66 -0.37
C ASN A 89 9.87 5.57 0.44
N ASN A 90 9.26 4.37 0.55
CA ASN A 90 9.67 3.32 1.47
C ASN A 90 10.09 2.00 0.79
N GLY A 91 9.87 1.86 -0.51
CA GLY A 91 10.03 0.61 -1.25
C GLY A 91 8.90 -0.38 -0.95
N TYR A 92 9.12 -1.67 -1.25
CA TYR A 92 8.12 -2.68 -0.94
C TYR A 92 7.92 -2.81 0.58
N TYR A 93 6.66 -2.79 1.00
CA TYR A 93 6.27 -3.13 2.36
C TYR A 93 6.88 -4.47 2.78
N LYS A 94 7.45 -4.52 3.98
CA LYS A 94 7.99 -5.74 4.59
C LYS A 94 7.51 -5.81 6.03
N MET A 95 6.72 -6.83 6.33
CA MET A 95 6.31 -7.08 7.71
C MET A 95 7.42 -7.84 8.45
N SER A 96 8.04 -7.21 9.45
CA SER A 96 8.99 -7.86 10.36
C SER A 96 8.45 -7.86 11.78
N GLU A 97 8.35 -9.04 12.39
CA GLU A 97 8.07 -9.15 13.82
C GLU A 97 8.95 -10.24 14.41
N ASN A 98 9.48 -9.94 15.60
CA ASN A 98 10.42 -10.77 16.30
C ASN A 98 9.68 -11.76 17.19
N GLU A 99 9.61 -13.01 16.75
CA GLU A 99 9.16 -14.08 17.64
C GLU A 99 10.29 -14.51 18.56
N PHE A 100 9.96 -14.80 19.81
CA PHE A 100 10.90 -15.31 20.80
C PHE A 100 10.41 -16.69 21.25
N ARG A 101 11.28 -17.70 21.15
CA ARG A 101 10.97 -19.07 21.57
C ARG A 101 12.09 -19.61 22.46
N LEU A 102 11.77 -20.64 23.23
CA LEU A 102 12.80 -21.41 23.94
C LEU A 102 13.61 -22.21 22.91
N GLY A 103 14.93 -22.10 22.98
CA GLY A 103 15.85 -22.79 22.11
C GLY A 103 17.25 -22.89 22.71
N THR A 104 18.10 -23.70 22.11
CA THR A 104 19.47 -23.95 22.57
C THR A 104 20.52 -23.17 21.77
N SER A 105 20.15 -22.57 20.64
CA SER A 105 21.04 -21.84 19.73
C SER A 105 20.30 -20.71 18.99
N GLY A 106 21.05 -19.70 18.54
CA GLY A 106 20.57 -18.51 17.84
C GLY A 106 20.79 -17.21 18.63
N PRO A 107 20.32 -16.05 18.12
CA PRO A 107 20.46 -14.78 18.82
C PRO A 107 19.67 -14.78 20.14
N ILE A 108 20.39 -14.82 21.27
CA ILE A 108 19.83 -14.92 22.61
C ILE A 108 19.30 -13.55 23.07
N SER A 109 18.05 -13.52 23.56
CA SER A 109 17.51 -12.39 24.31
C SER A 109 17.83 -12.56 25.79
N TRP A 110 18.95 -12.01 26.25
CA TRP A 110 19.42 -12.17 27.64
C TRP A 110 18.45 -11.62 28.68
N ASN A 111 17.82 -10.47 28.41
CA ASN A 111 16.81 -9.90 29.31
C ASN A 111 15.62 -10.85 29.51
N ARG A 112 15.12 -11.47 28.43
CA ARG A 112 14.03 -12.45 28.53
C ARG A 112 14.50 -13.75 29.17
N THR A 113 15.69 -14.22 28.82
CA THR A 113 16.29 -15.45 29.35
C THR A 113 16.45 -15.39 30.87
N ARG A 114 17.05 -14.33 31.42
CA ARG A 114 17.25 -14.19 32.86
C ARG A 114 15.94 -14.08 33.64
N ASN A 115 14.90 -13.54 33.02
CA ASN A 115 13.58 -13.36 33.65
C ASN A 115 12.69 -14.60 33.57
N GLN A 116 12.90 -15.49 32.59
CA GLN A 116 12.01 -16.65 32.34
C GLN A 116 12.65 -18.00 32.64
N ILE A 117 13.98 -18.09 32.70
CA ILE A 117 14.70 -19.35 32.81
C ILE A 117 15.56 -19.31 34.07
N GLU A 118 15.36 -20.29 34.95
CA GLU A 118 16.19 -20.44 36.14
C GLU A 118 17.57 -21.02 35.77
N PRO A 119 18.67 -20.38 36.21
CA PRO A 119 20.01 -20.91 35.97
C PRO A 119 20.34 -22.06 36.92
N ILE A 120 21.09 -23.03 36.43
CA ILE A 120 21.69 -24.09 37.22
C ILE A 120 23.00 -23.57 37.82
N VAL A 121 23.11 -23.62 39.14
CA VAL A 121 24.32 -23.21 39.88
C VAL A 121 25.36 -24.33 39.83
N THR A 122 26.56 -24.01 39.37
CA THR A 122 27.71 -24.92 39.30
C THR A 122 28.91 -24.32 40.03
N LYS A 123 29.95 -25.14 40.30
CA LYS A 123 31.18 -24.65 40.95
C LYS A 123 31.88 -23.52 40.19
N ASN A 124 31.66 -23.43 38.88
CA ASN A 124 32.30 -22.45 38.00
C ASN A 124 31.33 -21.34 37.55
N GLY A 125 30.12 -21.24 38.13
CA GLY A 125 29.15 -20.20 37.82
C GLY A 125 27.77 -20.72 37.45
N PHE A 126 27.01 -19.92 36.70
CA PHE A 126 25.62 -20.19 36.32
C PHE A 126 25.52 -20.71 34.89
N VAL A 127 24.76 -21.78 34.67
CA VAL A 127 24.49 -22.34 33.35
C VAL A 127 22.99 -22.31 33.08
N PHE A 128 22.59 -21.69 31.97
CA PHE A 128 21.19 -21.75 31.52
C PHE A 128 21.01 -22.97 30.61
N PRO A 129 20.09 -23.90 30.94
CA PRO A 129 19.86 -25.10 30.13
C PRO A 129 19.17 -24.78 28.79
N HIS A 130 18.41 -23.70 28.73
CA HIS A 130 17.73 -23.19 27.54
C HIS A 130 17.86 -21.67 27.50
N TYR A 131 17.63 -21.09 26.32
CA TYR A 131 17.64 -19.64 26.10
C TYR A 131 16.34 -19.19 25.46
N VAL A 132 15.93 -17.95 25.73
CA VAL A 132 14.90 -17.30 24.92
C VAL A 132 15.58 -16.71 23.69
N VAL A 133 15.43 -17.37 22.55
CA VAL A 133 16.09 -17.02 21.28
C VAL A 133 15.10 -16.33 20.34
N ARG A 134 15.59 -15.35 19.59
CA ARG A 134 14.83 -14.69 18.53
C ARG A 134 14.75 -15.63 17.32
N GLN A 135 13.55 -15.93 16.87
CA GLN A 135 13.30 -16.65 15.63
C GLN A 135 12.60 -15.77 14.61
N HIS A 136 12.96 -15.95 13.34
CA HIS A 136 12.20 -15.42 12.24
C HIS A 136 11.14 -16.43 11.85
N ASN A 137 9.88 -16.06 12.01
CA ASN A 137 8.75 -16.83 11.49
C ASN A 137 8.24 -16.09 10.26
N GLU A 138 8.00 -16.79 9.15
CA GLU A 138 7.76 -16.16 7.84
C GLU A 138 6.33 -16.36 7.31
N THR A 139 5.55 -17.30 7.86
CA THR A 139 4.41 -17.92 7.16
C THR A 139 3.26 -16.97 6.78
N ASP A 140 2.76 -16.15 7.71
CA ASP A 140 1.61 -15.24 7.46
C ASP A 140 2.07 -13.81 7.09
N LYS A 141 3.28 -13.45 7.50
CA LYS A 141 3.94 -12.16 7.25
C LYS A 141 4.31 -12.01 5.78
N GLN A 142 4.64 -13.12 5.13
CA GLN A 142 4.83 -13.21 3.68
C GLN A 142 3.55 -12.85 2.92
N LEU A 143 2.37 -13.27 3.38
CA LEU A 143 1.13 -13.05 2.63
C LEU A 143 0.73 -11.57 2.55
N ILE A 144 0.76 -10.83 3.68
CA ILE A 144 0.45 -9.38 3.67
C ILE A 144 1.46 -8.64 2.78
N THR A 145 2.73 -9.03 2.86
CA THR A 145 3.78 -8.49 2.00
C THR A 145 3.53 -8.79 0.53
N GLU A 146 3.08 -10.00 0.18
CA GLU A 146 2.71 -10.39 -1.18
C GLU A 146 1.49 -9.63 -1.70
N ILE A 147 0.45 -9.48 -0.87
CA ILE A 147 -0.74 -8.67 -1.19
C ILE A 147 -0.32 -7.23 -1.47
N SER A 148 0.51 -6.64 -0.59
CA SER A 148 1.01 -5.28 -0.78
C SER A 148 1.80 -5.13 -2.09
N LYS A 149 2.69 -6.10 -2.41
CA LYS A 149 3.39 -6.13 -3.70
C LYS A 149 2.43 -6.18 -4.88
N TYR A 150 1.36 -6.96 -4.78
CA TYR A 150 0.34 -7.04 -5.82
C TYR A 150 -0.40 -5.71 -5.97
N CYS A 151 -0.77 -5.05 -4.88
CA CYS A 151 -1.37 -3.71 -4.91
C CYS A 151 -0.43 -2.68 -5.57
N VAL A 152 0.88 -2.75 -5.30
CA VAL A 152 1.87 -1.89 -5.98
C VAL A 152 1.87 -2.14 -7.48
N PHE A 153 1.90 -3.41 -7.91
CA PHE A 153 1.86 -3.78 -9.32
C PHE A 153 0.55 -3.31 -9.99
N GLU A 154 -0.59 -3.55 -9.37
CA GLU A 154 -1.89 -3.11 -9.89
C GLU A 154 -1.94 -1.59 -10.02
N SER A 155 -1.53 -0.87 -8.97
CA SER A 155 -1.45 0.60 -8.98
C SER A 155 -0.52 1.10 -10.09
N TYR A 156 0.63 0.46 -10.27
CA TYR A 156 1.58 0.77 -11.34
C TYR A 156 0.94 0.61 -12.73
N VAL A 157 0.21 -0.48 -12.96
CA VAL A 157 -0.49 -0.70 -14.25
C VAL A 157 -1.55 0.37 -14.50
N LYS A 158 -2.23 0.85 -13.45
CA LYS A 158 -3.33 1.84 -13.60
C LYS A 158 -2.85 3.28 -13.69
N ILE A 159 -1.95 3.70 -12.80
CA ILE A 159 -1.52 5.10 -12.66
C ILE A 159 0.00 5.28 -12.56
N GLY A 160 0.82 4.23 -12.70
CA GLY A 160 2.27 4.33 -12.59
C GLY A 160 2.92 5.25 -13.63
N TRP A 161 2.26 5.42 -14.79
CA TRP A 161 2.66 6.38 -15.82
C TRP A 161 2.66 7.83 -15.33
N LEU A 162 1.81 8.17 -14.35
CA LEU A 162 1.72 9.51 -13.76
C LEU A 162 3.00 9.87 -13.01
N TYR A 163 3.66 8.88 -12.42
CA TYR A 163 4.85 9.06 -11.59
C TYR A 163 6.15 8.75 -12.34
N GLY A 164 6.09 8.49 -13.65
CA GLY A 164 7.27 8.11 -14.44
C GLY A 164 7.96 6.85 -13.91
N MET A 165 7.21 5.93 -13.31
CA MET A 165 7.80 4.78 -12.62
C MET A 165 8.52 3.84 -13.59
N PRO A 166 9.67 3.27 -13.17
CA PRO A 166 10.29 2.18 -13.91
C PRO A 166 9.36 0.95 -13.94
N HIS A 167 9.66 0.01 -14.83
CA HIS A 167 8.84 -1.19 -14.97
C HIS A 167 8.76 -2.00 -13.68
N VAL A 168 7.53 -2.23 -13.19
CA VAL A 168 7.26 -3.08 -12.04
C VAL A 168 6.82 -4.47 -12.53
N HIS A 169 7.56 -5.49 -12.13
CA HIS A 169 7.23 -6.87 -12.47
C HIS A 169 6.01 -7.37 -11.69
N LYS A 170 5.16 -8.16 -12.37
CA LYS A 170 4.03 -8.83 -11.72
C LYS A 170 4.54 -9.79 -10.65
N PRO A 171 4.14 -9.64 -9.37
CA PRO A 171 4.56 -10.55 -8.32
C PRO A 171 3.97 -11.95 -8.54
N GLN A 172 4.75 -12.97 -8.18
CA GLN A 172 4.28 -14.35 -8.17
C GLN A 172 3.63 -14.65 -6.82
N MET A 173 2.50 -15.35 -6.85
CA MET A 173 1.87 -15.85 -5.63
C MET A 173 2.64 -17.08 -5.15
N THR A 174 3.06 -17.09 -3.89
CA THR A 174 3.83 -18.21 -3.33
C THR A 174 2.92 -19.30 -2.77
N LYS A 175 1.65 -18.98 -2.48
CA LYS A 175 0.66 -19.92 -1.91
C LYS A 175 -0.67 -19.81 -2.63
N GLU A 176 -1.27 -20.95 -2.95
CA GLU A 176 -2.68 -21.03 -3.34
C GLU A 176 -3.54 -20.96 -2.07
N LEU A 177 -4.31 -19.88 -1.93
CA LEU A 177 -5.30 -19.77 -0.87
C LEU A 177 -6.55 -20.54 -1.28
N SER A 178 -6.94 -21.55 -0.48
CA SER A 178 -8.25 -22.17 -0.61
C SER A 178 -9.31 -21.14 -0.23
N VAL A 179 -9.91 -20.49 -1.22
CA VAL A 179 -11.04 -19.59 -1.00
C VAL A 179 -12.18 -20.42 -0.43
N TYR A 180 -12.56 -20.17 0.82
CA TYR A 180 -13.81 -20.68 1.37
C TYR A 180 -14.95 -20.09 0.54
N LYS A 181 -15.54 -20.91 -0.34
CA LYS A 181 -16.81 -20.57 -0.97
C LYS A 181 -17.89 -20.73 0.11
N SER A 182 -18.42 -19.61 0.59
CA SER A 182 -19.71 -19.59 1.31
C SER A 182 -20.86 -19.75 0.33
#